data_AF-A0A1Y5DLF5-F1
#
_entry.id   AF-A0A1Y5DLF5-F1
#
_cell.length_a   1.000
_cell.length_b   1.000
_cell.length_c   1.000
_cell.angle_alpha   90.00
_cell.angle_beta   90.00
_cell.angle_gamma   90.00
#
_symmetry.space_group_name_H-M   'P 1'
#
loop_
_entity.id
_entity.type
_entity.pdbx_description
1 polymer ?
#
loop_
_entity_poly.entity_id
_entity_poly.type
_entity_poly.pdbx_seq_one_letter_code
_entity_poly.pdbx_strand_id
1 'polypeptide(L)'
;MKELFLQVPALIVFLHVISAVIWVGGMIAIRFAVHYSMQNILEPKIKLGRTLENLKRFFNMLLPFIALLLITALILIFGLEFKDTPLNKFVHMKESIWIAMTLIYITVYVKRNKAQKAFDEEDFKEAKKQLAPIAKIYIPLNIFLGLVAIYLGVTLRGF
;
A
#
# COMPACT_ATOMS: atom_id res chain seq x y z
N MET A 1 -23.86 4.68 8.98
CA MET A 1 -22.46 5.14 8.78
C MET A 1 -22.21 6.47 9.48
N LYS A 2 -23.04 7.50 9.25
CA LYS A 2 -22.97 8.78 9.98
C LYS A 2 -23.08 8.62 11.50
N GLU A 3 -24.08 7.88 11.98
CA GLU A 3 -24.25 7.59 13.42
C GLU A 3 -23.03 6.90 14.05
N LEU A 4 -22.45 5.91 13.34
CA LEU A 4 -21.22 5.23 13.78
C LEU A 4 -20.03 6.19 13.88
N PHE A 5 -19.89 7.11 12.91
CA PHE A 5 -18.85 8.13 12.95
C PHE A 5 -19.02 9.08 14.14
N LEU A 6 -20.25 9.53 14.40
CA LEU A 6 -20.55 10.46 15.49
C LEU A 6 -20.32 9.86 16.88
N GLN A 7 -20.41 8.53 17.03
CA GLN A 7 -20.15 7.86 18.31
C GLN A 7 -18.66 7.80 18.67
N VAL A 8 -17.77 7.59 17.69
CA VAL A 8 -16.33 7.36 17.94
C VAL A 8 -15.42 8.03 16.88
N PRO A 9 -15.52 9.35 16.65
CA PRO A 9 -14.87 10.03 15.53
C PRO A 9 -13.33 9.96 15.61
N ALA A 10 -12.77 10.19 16.80
CA ALA A 10 -11.33 10.15 17.02
C ALA A 10 -10.72 8.77 16.71
N LEU A 11 -11.41 7.69 17.10
CA LEU A 11 -10.96 6.33 16.83
C LEU A 11 -10.96 6.02 15.33
N ILE A 12 -12.01 6.40 14.61
CA ILE A 12 -12.10 6.16 13.16
C ILE A 12 -11.00 6.92 12.41
N VAL A 13 -10.77 8.18 12.76
CA VAL A 13 -9.69 8.98 12.17
C VAL A 13 -8.32 8.36 12.51
N PHE A 14 -8.11 7.93 13.76
CA PHE A 14 -6.89 7.25 14.16
C PHE A 14 -6.65 5.97 13.35
N LEU A 15 -7.66 5.10 13.23
CA LEU A 15 -7.58 3.84 12.47
C LEU A 15 -7.33 4.09 10.98
N HIS A 16 -7.87 5.17 10.42
CA HIS A 16 -7.59 5.60 9.06
C HIS A 16 -6.13 6.03 8.90
N VAL A 17 -5.66 6.94 9.75
CA VAL A 17 -4.30 7.49 9.68
C VAL A 17 -3.24 6.42 9.93
N ILE A 18 -3.41 5.58 10.95
CA ILE A 18 -2.43 4.53 11.26
C ILE A 18 -2.32 3.51 10.12
N SER A 19 -3.43 3.18 9.46
CA SER A 19 -3.43 2.30 8.28
C SER A 19 -2.65 2.91 7.12
N ALA A 20 -2.82 4.21 6.85
CA ALA A 20 -2.04 4.92 5.84
C ALA A 20 -0.54 4.98 6.18
N VAL A 21 -0.21 5.24 7.46
CA VAL A 21 1.18 5.27 7.96
C VAL A 21 1.84 3.91 7.78
N ILE A 22 1.17 2.82 8.17
CA ILE A 22 1.71 1.46 8.05
C ILE A 22 1.89 1.07 6.59
N TRP A 23 0.95 1.43 5.71
CA TRP A 23 1.07 1.14 4.29
C TRP A 23 2.23 1.87 3.63
N VAL A 24 2.24 3.21 3.71
CA VAL A 24 3.27 4.01 3.03
C VAL A 24 4.63 3.84 3.71
N GLY A 25 4.68 3.88 5.03
CA GLY A 25 5.89 3.65 5.82
C GLY A 25 6.46 2.25 5.62
N GLY A 26 5.61 1.23 5.55
CA GLY A 26 6.02 -0.14 5.24
C GLY A 26 6.64 -0.26 3.84
N MET A 27 6.06 0.39 2.83
CA MET A 27 6.65 0.42 1.48
C MET A 27 8.01 1.12 1.45
N ILE A 28 8.16 2.23 2.19
CA ILE A 28 9.44 2.95 2.34
C ILE A 28 10.47 2.03 3.01
N ALA A 29 10.13 1.34 4.09
CA ALA A 29 11.03 0.40 4.76
C ALA A 29 11.46 -0.75 3.82
N ILE A 30 10.52 -1.32 3.06
CA ILE A 30 10.85 -2.35 2.06
C ILE A 30 11.78 -1.81 0.98
N ARG A 31 11.54 -0.59 0.50
CA ARG A 31 12.33 0.02 -0.58
C ARG A 31 13.73 0.45 -0.15
N PHE A 32 13.88 1.04 1.03
CA PHE A 32 15.14 1.68 1.42
C PHE A 32 15.95 0.86 2.42
N ALA A 33 15.31 0.05 3.28
CA ALA A 33 16.05 -0.85 4.16
C ALA A 33 16.20 -2.24 3.53
N VAL A 34 15.07 -2.91 3.26
CA VAL A 34 15.10 -4.32 2.86
C VAL A 34 15.74 -4.49 1.47
N HIS A 35 15.30 -3.75 0.45
CA HIS A 35 15.80 -3.91 -0.91
C HIS A 35 17.33 -3.76 -1.02
N TYR A 36 17.90 -2.75 -0.38
CA TYR A 36 19.35 -2.51 -0.40
C TYR A 36 20.10 -3.56 0.44
N SER A 37 19.57 -3.98 1.58
CA SER A 37 20.17 -5.10 2.36
C SER A 37 20.23 -6.39 1.54
N MET A 38 19.20 -6.67 0.73
CA MET A 38 19.17 -7.86 -0.14
C MET A 38 20.17 -7.78 -1.30
N GLN A 39 20.70 -6.59 -1.65
CA GLN A 39 21.74 -6.50 -2.67
C GLN A 39 23.07 -7.10 -2.22
N ASN A 40 23.31 -7.19 -0.91
CA ASN A 40 24.54 -7.74 -0.34
C ASN A 40 24.58 -9.28 -0.33
N ILE A 41 23.47 -9.95 -0.65
CA ILE A 41 23.43 -11.41 -0.79
C ILE A 41 23.98 -11.77 -2.17
N LEU A 42 25.17 -12.40 -2.20
CA LEU A 42 25.87 -12.77 -3.44
C LEU A 42 25.22 -13.97 -4.12
N GLU A 43 24.79 -14.96 -3.33
CA GLU A 43 24.20 -16.20 -3.84
C GLU A 43 22.80 -15.95 -4.43
N PRO A 44 22.60 -16.07 -5.77
CA PRO A 44 21.37 -15.63 -6.42
C PRO A 44 20.12 -16.38 -5.97
N LYS A 45 20.21 -17.70 -5.73
CA LYS A 45 19.08 -18.52 -5.26
C LYS A 45 18.62 -18.08 -3.88
N ILE A 46 19.56 -17.83 -2.96
CA ILE A 46 19.27 -17.34 -1.62
C ILE A 46 18.64 -15.95 -1.67
N LYS A 47 19.18 -15.04 -2.48
CA LYS A 47 18.66 -13.68 -2.65
C LYS A 47 17.21 -13.67 -3.15
N LEU A 48 16.90 -14.48 -4.15
CA LEU A 48 15.54 -14.61 -4.69
C LEU A 48 14.57 -15.16 -3.65
N GLY A 49 14.94 -16.26 -2.98
CA GLY A 49 14.11 -16.86 -1.92
C GLY A 49 13.83 -15.91 -0.76
N ARG A 50 14.85 -15.17 -0.29
CA ARG A 50 14.69 -14.16 0.76
C ARG A 50 13.80 -12.99 0.32
N THR A 51 13.94 -12.55 -0.93
CA THR A 51 13.08 -11.50 -1.50
C THR A 51 11.61 -11.95 -1.53
N LEU A 52 11.34 -13.19 -1.97
CA LEU A 52 9.99 -13.75 -1.99
C LEU A 52 9.37 -13.86 -0.60
N GLU A 53 10.15 -14.31 0.39
CA GLU A 53 9.69 -14.44 1.78
C GLU A 53 9.41 -13.07 2.42
N ASN A 54 10.31 -12.10 2.21
CA ASN A 54 10.10 -10.73 2.69
C ASN A 54 8.82 -10.12 2.11
N LEU A 55 8.59 -10.28 0.80
CA LEU A 55 7.37 -9.79 0.16
C LEU A 55 6.11 -10.50 0.66
N LYS A 56 6.17 -11.82 0.94
CA LYS A 56 5.05 -12.57 1.51
C LYS A 56 4.62 -12.01 2.87
N ARG A 57 5.59 -11.86 3.77
CA ARG A 57 5.36 -11.33 5.12
C ARG A 57 4.84 -9.90 5.05
N PHE A 58 5.44 -9.08 4.19
CA PHE A 58 5.02 -7.71 3.99
C PHE A 58 3.57 -7.62 3.53
N PHE A 59 3.17 -8.35 2.47
CA PHE A 59 1.79 -8.27 1.98
C PHE A 59 0.76 -8.86 2.94
N ASN A 60 1.09 -9.96 3.62
CA ASN A 60 0.18 -10.55 4.62
C ASN A 60 -0.07 -9.60 5.80
N MET A 61 0.97 -8.91 6.27
CA MET A 61 0.87 -7.90 7.32
C MET A 61 0.15 -6.64 6.84
N LEU A 62 0.33 -6.26 5.57
CA LEU A 62 -0.25 -5.05 5.00
C LEU A 62 -1.74 -5.18 4.64
N LEU A 63 -2.18 -6.35 4.20
CA LEU A 63 -3.56 -6.62 3.78
C LEU A 63 -4.64 -6.14 4.78
N PRO A 64 -4.56 -6.45 6.10
CA PRO A 64 -5.55 -5.95 7.05
C PRO A 64 -5.59 -4.42 7.15
N PHE A 65 -4.46 -3.73 7.00
CA PHE A 65 -4.42 -2.26 7.03
C PHE A 65 -4.99 -1.63 5.75
N ILE A 66 -4.80 -2.26 4.58
CA ILE A 66 -5.46 -1.82 3.35
C ILE A 66 -6.99 -1.92 3.50
N ALA A 67 -7.49 -3.04 4.03
CA ALA A 67 -8.91 -3.24 4.27
C ALA A 67 -9.46 -2.26 5.31
N LEU A 68 -8.74 -2.06 6.42
CA LEU A 68 -9.12 -1.10 7.46
C LEU A 68 -9.14 0.34 6.92
N LEU A 69 -8.16 0.71 6.08
CA LEU A 69 -8.12 2.03 5.43
C LEU A 69 -9.34 2.25 4.53
N LEU A 70 -9.75 1.23 3.74
CA LEU A 70 -10.96 1.29 2.91
C LEU A 70 -12.21 1.52 3.77
N ILE A 71 -12.41 0.69 4.78
CA ILE A 71 -13.61 0.73 5.63
C ILE A 71 -13.72 2.11 6.29
N THR A 72 -12.62 2.59 6.88
CA THR A 72 -12.58 3.91 7.53
C THR A 72 -12.72 5.06 6.53
N ALA A 73 -12.19 4.94 5.31
CA ALA A 73 -12.38 5.93 4.25
C ALA A 73 -13.87 6.11 3.92
N LEU A 74 -14.58 5.01 3.70
CA LEU A 74 -16.01 5.04 3.41
C LEU A 74 -16.79 5.68 4.57
N ILE A 75 -16.48 5.31 5.82
CA ILE A 75 -17.12 5.92 6.99
C ILE A 75 -16.92 7.45 7.01
N LEU A 76 -15.70 7.93 6.72
CA LEU A 76 -15.38 9.36 6.71
C LEU A 76 -16.08 10.11 5.56
N ILE A 77 -16.14 9.53 4.35
CA ILE A 77 -16.81 10.14 3.20
C ILE A 77 -18.31 10.36 3.49
N PHE A 78 -18.98 9.36 4.06
CA PHE A 78 -20.40 9.47 4.40
C PHE A 78 -20.67 10.20 5.72
N GLY A 79 -19.69 10.28 6.62
CA GLY A 79 -19.82 10.93 7.93
C GLY A 79 -19.61 12.45 7.88
N LEU A 80 -18.68 12.91 7.04
CA LEU A 80 -18.29 14.32 6.96
C LEU A 80 -19.06 15.12 5.90
N GLU A 81 -19.89 14.46 5.09
CA GLU A 81 -20.84 15.09 4.14
C GLU A 81 -20.21 16.16 3.22
N PHE A 82 -19.00 15.91 2.72
CA PHE A 82 -18.26 16.86 1.89
C PHE A 82 -18.93 17.23 0.55
N LYS A 83 -20.04 16.59 0.16
CA LYS A 83 -20.66 16.69 -1.17
C LYS A 83 -20.93 18.11 -1.63
N ASP A 84 -21.35 18.99 -0.72
CA ASP A 84 -21.72 20.37 -1.02
C ASP A 84 -20.59 21.37 -0.72
N THR A 85 -19.39 20.87 -0.41
CA THR A 85 -18.23 21.70 -0.06
C THR A 85 -17.24 21.81 -1.23
N PRO A 86 -16.50 22.93 -1.34
CA PRO A 86 -15.39 23.06 -2.31
C PRO A 86 -14.29 22.00 -2.15
N LEU A 87 -14.29 21.25 -1.04
CA LEU A 87 -13.33 20.21 -0.72
C LEU A 87 -13.64 18.87 -1.38
N ASN A 88 -14.86 18.68 -1.90
CA ASN A 88 -15.27 17.43 -2.55
C ASN A 88 -14.31 17.00 -3.68
N LYS A 89 -13.72 17.98 -4.39
CA LYS A 89 -12.69 17.72 -5.41
C LYS A 89 -11.44 17.02 -4.86
N PHE A 90 -11.01 17.36 -3.64
CA PHE A 90 -9.85 16.75 -3.00
C PHE A 90 -10.17 15.33 -2.51
N VAL A 91 -11.42 15.09 -2.08
CA VAL A 91 -11.93 13.74 -1.76
C VAL A 91 -11.85 12.84 -2.99
N HIS A 92 -12.43 13.25 -4.11
CA HIS A 92 -12.39 12.46 -5.36
C HIS A 92 -10.98 12.24 -5.91
N MET A 93 -10.09 13.23 -5.80
CA MET A 93 -8.69 13.08 -6.19
C MET A 93 -7.97 12.05 -5.30
N LYS A 94 -8.18 12.11 -3.98
CA LYS A 94 -7.64 11.14 -3.03
C LYS A 94 -8.19 9.73 -3.29
N GLU A 95 -9.47 9.58 -3.57
CA GLU A 95 -10.11 8.31 -3.93
C GLU A 95 -9.50 7.72 -5.21
N SER A 96 -9.29 8.55 -6.24
CA SER A 96 -8.68 8.13 -7.50
C SER A 96 -7.26 7.62 -7.30
N ILE A 97 -6.47 8.30 -6.46
CA ILE A 97 -5.13 7.84 -6.08
C ILE A 97 -5.21 6.51 -5.35
N TRP A 98 -6.11 6.37 -4.39
CA TRP A 98 -6.30 5.14 -3.63
C TRP A 98 -6.68 3.94 -4.53
N ILE A 99 -7.54 4.14 -5.53
CA ILE A 99 -7.87 3.11 -6.53
C ILE A 99 -6.60 2.70 -7.29
N ALA A 100 -5.82 3.67 -7.78
CA ALA A 100 -4.58 3.41 -8.50
C ALA A 100 -3.56 2.62 -7.64
N MET A 101 -3.37 3.02 -6.38
CA MET A 101 -2.51 2.33 -5.42
C MET A 101 -2.94 0.87 -5.18
N THR A 102 -4.25 0.63 -5.11
CA THR A 102 -4.82 -0.70 -4.92
C THR A 102 -4.61 -1.58 -6.15
N LEU A 103 -4.79 -1.05 -7.36
CA LEU A 103 -4.50 -1.76 -8.60
C LEU A 103 -3.00 -2.12 -8.72
N ILE A 104 -2.11 -1.23 -8.29
CA ILE A 104 -0.68 -1.52 -8.20
C ILE A 104 -0.43 -2.66 -7.21
N TYR A 105 -1.04 -2.61 -6.01
CA TYR A 105 -0.91 -3.68 -5.03
C TYR A 105 -1.36 -5.04 -5.58
N ILE A 106 -2.52 -5.11 -6.23
CA ILE A 106 -3.03 -6.35 -6.85
C ILE A 106 -2.05 -6.86 -7.91
N THR A 107 -1.56 -5.98 -8.78
CA THR A 107 -0.58 -6.32 -9.81
C THR A 107 0.71 -6.90 -9.21
N VAL A 108 1.20 -6.26 -8.14
CA VAL A 108 2.40 -6.71 -7.42
C VAL A 108 2.17 -8.06 -6.75
N TYR A 109 1.01 -8.28 -6.13
CA TYR A 109 0.66 -9.55 -5.48
C TYR A 109 0.64 -10.70 -6.50
N VAL A 110 0.01 -10.47 -7.66
CA VAL A 110 -0.01 -11.45 -8.78
C VAL A 110 1.41 -11.73 -9.27
N LYS A 111 2.24 -10.70 -9.48
CA LYS A 111 3.63 -10.87 -9.92
C LYS A 111 4.47 -11.64 -8.90
N ARG A 112 4.30 -11.38 -7.61
CA ARG A 112 4.99 -12.11 -6.53
C ARG A 112 4.59 -13.58 -6.53
N ASN A 113 3.32 -13.92 -6.77
CA ASN A 113 2.87 -15.30 -6.83
C ASN A 113 3.38 -16.02 -8.09
N LYS A 114 3.42 -15.35 -9.24
CA LYS A 114 4.08 -15.88 -10.45
C LYS A 114 5.57 -16.12 -10.21
N ALA A 115 6.24 -15.19 -9.53
CA ALA A 115 7.65 -15.34 -9.16
C ALA A 115 7.89 -16.50 -8.18
N GLN A 116 7.00 -16.70 -7.21
CA GLN A 116 7.06 -17.84 -6.29
C GLN A 116 6.96 -19.15 -7.05
N LYS A 117 5.94 -19.28 -7.92
CA LYS A 117 5.76 -20.48 -8.74
C LYS A 117 7.00 -20.80 -9.58
N ALA A 118 7.54 -19.80 -10.29
CA ALA A 118 8.76 -19.98 -11.08
C ALA A 118 9.98 -20.38 -10.22
N PHE A 119 10.09 -19.83 -9.00
CA PHE A 119 11.16 -20.20 -8.07
C PHE A 119 11.04 -21.66 -7.60
N ASP A 120 9.82 -22.12 -7.31
CA ASP A 120 9.54 -23.49 -6.88
C ASP A 120 9.78 -24.51 -8.02
N GLU A 121 9.59 -24.08 -9.28
CA GLU A 121 9.93 -24.83 -10.50
C GLU A 121 11.41 -24.70 -10.92
N GLU A 122 12.24 -24.05 -10.10
CA GLU A 122 13.66 -23.75 -10.37
C GLU A 122 13.94 -22.86 -11.60
N ASP A 123 12.91 -22.23 -12.18
CA ASP A 123 13.06 -21.17 -13.19
C ASP A 123 13.39 -19.82 -12.53
N PHE A 124 14.65 -19.69 -12.10
CA PHE A 124 15.14 -18.47 -11.45
C PHE A 124 15.16 -17.25 -12.37
N LYS A 125 15.19 -17.44 -13.70
CA LYS A 125 15.20 -16.36 -14.68
C LYS A 125 13.83 -15.69 -14.73
N GLU A 126 12.76 -16.47 -14.84
CA GLU A 126 11.39 -15.96 -14.80
C GLU A 126 11.05 -15.39 -13.42
N ALA A 127 11.47 -16.04 -12.32
CA ALA A 127 11.30 -15.52 -10.97
C ALA A 127 11.91 -14.11 -10.83
N LYS A 128 13.15 -13.92 -11.27
CA LYS A 128 13.83 -12.62 -11.26
C LYS A 128 13.11 -11.58 -12.13
N LYS A 129 12.65 -11.97 -13.32
CA LYS A 129 11.91 -11.09 -14.24
C LYS A 129 10.60 -10.59 -13.64
N GLN A 130 9.86 -11.44 -12.92
CA GLN A 130 8.62 -11.04 -12.25
C GLN A 130 8.87 -10.15 -11.02
N LEU A 131 9.95 -10.38 -10.27
CA LEU A 131 10.32 -9.58 -9.10
C LEU A 131 10.92 -8.21 -9.44
N ALA A 132 11.69 -8.11 -10.53
CA ALA A 132 12.38 -6.88 -10.92
C ALA A 132 11.48 -5.62 -10.98
N PRO A 133 10.30 -5.64 -11.63
CA PRO A 133 9.44 -4.46 -11.70
C PRO A 133 8.80 -4.08 -10.35
N ILE A 134 8.63 -5.04 -9.42
CA ILE A 134 8.10 -4.77 -8.08
C ILE A 134 8.99 -3.75 -7.37
N ALA A 135 10.29 -4.06 -7.28
CA ALA A 135 11.23 -3.17 -6.63
C ALA A 135 11.48 -1.90 -7.43
N LYS A 136 11.62 -1.99 -8.76
CA LYS A 136 12.06 -0.86 -9.60
C LYS A 136 10.97 0.17 -9.92
N ILE A 137 9.72 -0.27 -10.08
CA ILE A 137 8.63 0.56 -10.63
C ILE A 137 7.48 0.64 -9.64
N TYR A 138 6.89 -0.50 -9.28
CA TYR A 138 5.61 -0.51 -8.58
C TYR A 138 5.71 0.03 -7.15
N ILE A 139 6.69 -0.43 -6.37
CA ILE A 139 6.86 0.08 -4.99
C ILE A 139 7.17 1.59 -4.98
N PRO A 140 8.14 2.13 -5.76
CA PRO A 140 8.39 3.57 -5.81
C PRO A 140 7.19 4.40 -6.25
N LEU A 141 6.49 3.95 -7.30
CA LEU A 141 5.29 4.61 -7.77
C LEU A 141 4.21 4.66 -6.69
N ASN A 142 4.00 3.54 -5.99
CA ASN A 142 3.01 3.45 -4.93
C ASN A 142 3.39 4.29 -3.70
N ILE A 143 4.68 4.41 -3.37
CA ILE A 143 5.16 5.35 -2.34
C ILE A 143 4.84 6.79 -2.74
N PHE A 144 5.16 7.19 -3.98
CA PHE A 144 4.88 8.54 -4.46
C PHE A 144 3.38 8.87 -4.38
N LEU A 145 2.53 7.99 -4.92
CA LEU A 145 1.07 8.12 -4.83
C LEU A 145 0.59 8.20 -3.37
N GLY A 146 1.15 7.36 -2.49
CA GLY A 146 0.82 7.36 -1.06
C GLY A 146 1.18 8.67 -0.36
N LEU A 147 2.33 9.26 -0.67
CA LEU A 147 2.73 10.56 -0.12
C LEU A 147 1.80 11.68 -0.59
N VAL A 148 1.42 11.68 -1.88
CA VAL A 148 0.43 12.63 -2.41
C VAL A 148 -0.93 12.43 -1.71
N ALA A 149 -1.40 11.20 -1.55
CA ALA A 149 -2.65 10.90 -0.87
C ALA A 149 -2.65 11.34 0.60
N ILE A 150 -1.53 11.16 1.31
CA ILE A 150 -1.35 11.65 2.69
C ILE A 150 -1.42 13.19 2.72
N TYR A 151 -0.72 13.87 1.82
CA TYR A 151 -0.78 15.34 1.73
C TYR A 151 -2.22 15.83 1.53
N LEU A 152 -2.96 15.23 0.59
CA LEU A 152 -4.38 15.55 0.38
C LEU A 152 -5.22 15.25 1.64
N GLY A 153 -4.94 14.15 2.34
CA GLY A 153 -5.57 13.86 3.63
C GLY A 153 -5.34 14.95 4.68
N VAL A 154 -4.14 15.52 4.75
CA VAL A 154 -3.83 16.65 5.64
C VAL A 154 -4.61 17.90 5.24
N THR A 155 -4.78 18.17 3.94
CA THR A 155 -5.59 19.32 3.47
C THR A 155 -7.07 19.20 3.80
N LEU A 156 -7.55 17.98 4.06
CA LEU A 156 -8.93 17.71 4.49
C LEU A 156 -9.10 17.77 6.02
N ARG A 157 -8.03 18.01 6.80
CA ARG A 157 -8.11 18.15 8.27
C ARG A 157 -8.71 19.51 8.65
N GLY A 158 -9.50 19.55 9.72
CA GLY A 158 -10.04 20.80 10.28
C GLY A 158 -11.48 21.11 9.85
N PHE A 159 -12.19 20.11 9.31
CA PHE A 159 -13.64 20.08 9.12
C PHE A 159 -14.21 18.95 9.98
#